data_AF-A0A8J8P7A3-F1
#
_entry.id   AF-A0A8J8P7A3-F1
#
_cell.length_a   1.000
_cell.length_b   1.000
_cell.length_c   1.000
_cell.angle_alpha   90.00
_cell.angle_beta   90.00
_cell.angle_gamma   90.00
#
_symmetry.space_group_name_H-M   'P 1'
#
loop_
_entity.id
_entity.type
_entity.pdbx_description
1 polymer ?
#
loop_
_entity_poly.entity_id
_entity_poly.type
_entity_poly.pdbx_seq_one_letter_code
_entity_poly.pdbx_strand_id
1 'polypeptide(L)'
;KVEEDQSPPSFEAFVDEYLVEDADEAVPKDDVFGLYNDWAEAHGIDDPLNKSWFTRKLNTHIKVDSTKKRIDGEPVPHYTGVRIRSEEDFQP
;
A
#
# COMPACT_ATOMS: atom_id res chain seq x y z
N LYS A 1 8.87 26.73 4.24
CA LYS A 1 7.72 26.43 5.12
C LYS A 1 6.88 25.46 4.33
N VAL A 2 7.00 24.16 4.59
CA VAL A 2 6.13 23.17 3.97
C VAL A 2 4.74 23.48 4.52
N GLU A 3 3.81 23.87 3.66
CA GLU A 3 2.40 23.95 4.03
C GLU A 3 1.99 22.52 4.38
N GLU A 4 1.80 22.24 5.67
CA GLU A 4 1.10 21.03 6.10
C GLU A 4 -0.30 21.13 5.50
N ASP A 5 -0.54 20.35 4.46
CA ASP A 5 -1.86 20.22 3.85
C ASP A 5 -2.82 19.72 4.95
N GLN A 6 -3.65 20.62 5.47
CA GLN A 6 -4.64 20.30 6.52
C GLN A 6 -5.85 19.54 5.95
N SER A 7 -5.75 19.02 4.74
CA SER A 7 -6.73 18.12 4.19
C SER A 7 -6.82 16.85 5.04
N PRO A 8 -8.03 16.28 5.22
CA PRO A 8 -8.16 15.00 5.89
C PRO A 8 -7.30 13.94 5.18
N PRO A 9 -6.74 12.99 5.92
CA PRO A 9 -5.90 11.92 5.36
C PRO A 9 -6.66 11.17 4.29
N SER A 10 -6.08 11.06 3.10
CA SER A 10 -6.67 10.41 1.93
C SER A 10 -6.03 9.05 1.67
N PHE A 11 -6.73 8.16 0.98
CA PHE A 11 -6.18 6.87 0.61
C PHE A 11 -4.99 7.02 -0.34
N GLU A 12 -5.06 8.02 -1.20
CA GLU A 12 -4.02 8.41 -2.15
C GLU A 12 -2.74 8.82 -1.40
N ALA A 13 -2.87 9.55 -0.28
CA ALA A 13 -1.74 9.87 0.59
C ALA A 13 -1.06 8.61 1.16
N PHE A 14 -1.84 7.62 1.61
CA PHE A 14 -1.27 6.32 2.01
C PHE A 14 -0.48 5.65 0.87
N VAL A 15 -1.03 5.62 -0.34
CA VAL A 15 -0.35 4.97 -1.47
C VAL A 15 0.94 5.73 -1.81
N ASP A 16 0.89 7.06 -1.87
CA ASP A 16 2.03 7.91 -2.18
C ASP A 16 3.11 7.88 -1.08
N GLU A 17 2.74 7.61 0.16
CA GLU A 17 3.64 7.53 1.31
C GLU A 17 4.36 6.18 1.38
N TYR A 18 3.65 5.07 1.15
CA TYR A 18 4.14 3.73 1.47
C TYR A 18 4.40 2.83 0.28
N LEU A 19 3.91 3.14 -0.92
CA LEU A 19 4.06 2.29 -2.09
C LEU A 19 4.88 2.98 -3.17
N VAL A 20 5.65 2.18 -3.89
CA VAL A 20 6.45 2.62 -5.03
C VAL A 20 6.19 1.65 -6.19
N GLU A 21 5.89 2.19 -7.37
CA GLU A 21 5.81 1.41 -8.60
C GLU A 21 7.17 0.80 -8.91
N ASP A 22 7.22 -0.52 -9.03
CA ASP A 22 8.44 -1.26 -9.31
C ASP A 22 8.09 -2.54 -10.09
N ALA A 23 8.40 -2.53 -11.39
CA ALA A 23 7.95 -3.54 -12.34
C ALA A 23 8.50 -4.95 -12.05
N ASP A 24 9.65 -5.04 -11.39
CA ASP A 24 10.34 -6.30 -11.12
C ASP A 24 9.99 -6.88 -9.75
N GLU A 25 9.29 -6.10 -8.93
CA GLU A 25 8.97 -6.45 -7.55
C GLU A 25 7.53 -6.96 -7.37
N ALA A 26 7.37 -7.67 -6.25
CA ALA A 26 6.06 -8.10 -5.80
C ALA A 26 6.02 -8.28 -4.30
N VAL A 27 4.95 -7.75 -3.70
CA VAL A 27 4.76 -7.67 -2.25
C VAL A 27 3.51 -8.45 -1.81
N PRO A 28 3.53 -9.15 -0.67
CA PRO A 28 2.35 -9.82 -0.15
C PRO A 28 1.18 -8.84 0.03
N LYS A 29 -0.02 -9.25 -0.39
CA LYS A 29 -1.22 -8.40 -0.25
C LYS A 29 -1.56 -8.10 1.21
N ASP A 30 -1.28 -9.06 2.09
CA ASP A 30 -1.57 -8.94 3.51
C ASP A 30 -0.63 -7.94 4.20
N ASP A 31 0.63 -7.86 3.77
CA ASP A 31 1.59 -6.87 4.29
C ASP A 31 1.14 -5.45 3.92
N VAL A 32 0.80 -5.22 2.65
CA VAL A 32 0.29 -3.92 2.18
C VAL A 32 -1.03 -3.54 2.88
N PHE A 33 -1.92 -4.51 3.09
CA PHE A 33 -3.18 -4.25 3.78
C PHE A 33 -2.97 -4.01 5.29
N GLY A 34 -2.03 -4.71 5.92
CA GLY A 34 -1.64 -4.46 7.31
C GLY A 34 -1.15 -3.03 7.48
N LEU A 35 -0.22 -2.60 6.62
CA LEU A 35 0.33 -1.24 6.60
C LEU A 35 -0.76 -0.17 6.44
N TYR A 36 -1.78 -0.43 5.61
CA TYR A 36 -2.92 0.46 5.47
C TYR A 36 -3.75 0.57 6.77
N ASN A 37 -3.98 -0.54 7.48
CA ASN A 37 -4.72 -0.48 8.75
C ASN A 37 -3.94 0.28 9.81
N ASP A 38 -2.63 0.05 9.91
CA ASP A 38 -1.76 0.76 10.85
C ASP A 38 -1.76 2.27 10.56
N TRP A 39 -1.65 2.64 9.28
CA TRP A 39 -1.75 4.03 8.85
C TRP A 39 -3.14 4.64 9.14
N ALA A 40 -4.21 3.91 8.86
CA ALA A 40 -5.58 4.37 9.09
C ALA A 40 -5.86 4.60 10.59
N GLU A 41 -5.37 3.72 11.46
CA GLU A 41 -5.44 3.86 12.91
C GLU A 41 -4.65 5.08 13.39
N ALA A 42 -3.40 5.25 12.94
CA ALA A 42 -2.56 6.40 13.29
C ALA A 42 -3.19 7.75 12.89
N HIS A 43 -4.01 7.74 11.84
CA HIS A 43 -4.71 8.89 11.30
C HIS A 43 -6.15 9.05 11.79
N GLY A 44 -6.62 8.17 12.69
CA GLY A 44 -7.96 8.25 13.29
C GLY A 44 -9.11 7.99 12.32
N ILE A 45 -8.91 7.12 11.33
CA ILE A 45 -9.96 6.72 10.39
C ILE A 45 -10.86 5.66 11.06
N ASP A 46 -12.09 6.03 11.40
CA ASP A 46 -13.03 5.16 12.13
C ASP A 46 -13.61 4.00 11.30
N ASP A 47 -13.68 4.13 9.96
CA ASP A 47 -14.20 3.10 9.04
C ASP A 47 -13.21 2.82 7.90
N PRO A 48 -12.12 2.08 8.18
CA PRO A 48 -11.12 1.74 7.18
C PRO A 48 -11.68 0.77 6.12
N LEU A 49 -11.17 0.86 4.90
CA LEU A 49 -11.57 -0.03 3.81
C LEU A 49 -11.29 -1.50 4.16
N ASN A 50 -12.24 -2.38 3.84
CA ASN A 50 -11.97 -3.82 3.84
C ASN A 50 -11.07 -4.22 2.64
N LYS A 51 -10.47 -5.41 2.68
CA LYS A 51 -9.52 -5.90 1.65
C LYS A 51 -10.03 -5.81 0.20
N SER A 52 -11.31 -6.07 -0.04
CA SER A 52 -11.90 -6.03 -1.39
C SER A 52 -11.97 -4.60 -1.93
N TRP A 53 -12.44 -3.66 -1.10
CA TRP A 53 -12.49 -2.24 -1.46
C TRP A 53 -11.11 -1.61 -1.52
N PHE A 54 -10.20 -2.00 -0.61
CA PHE A 54 -8.80 -1.63 -0.64
C PHE A 54 -8.17 -1.96 -2.00
N THR A 55 -8.26 -3.22 -2.43
CA THR A 55 -7.69 -3.65 -3.73
C THR A 55 -8.29 -2.87 -4.89
N ARG A 56 -9.60 -2.61 -4.85
CA ARG A 56 -10.30 -1.86 -5.90
C ARG A 56 -9.82 -0.41 -5.96
N LYS A 57 -9.68 0.26 -4.81
CA LYS A 57 -9.23 1.64 -4.73
C LYS A 57 -7.74 1.77 -5.04
N LEU A 58 -6.93 0.79 -4.67
CA LEU A 58 -5.51 0.73 -5.06
C LEU A 58 -5.36 0.79 -6.59
N ASN A 59 -6.14 -0.03 -7.30
CA ASN A 59 -6.13 -0.07 -8.77
C ASN A 59 -6.66 1.20 -9.47
N THR A 60 -7.28 2.14 -8.74
CA THR A 60 -7.66 3.44 -9.31
C THR A 60 -6.53 4.47 -9.23
N HIS A 61 -5.53 4.24 -8.37
CA HIS A 61 -4.40 5.15 -8.14
C HIS A 61 -3.12 4.65 -8.80
N ILE A 62 -2.76 3.38 -8.58
CA ILE A 62 -1.60 2.73 -9.21
C ILE A 62 -2.01 1.43 -9.90
N LYS A 63 -1.39 1.14 -11.05
CA LYS A 63 -1.66 -0.10 -11.77
C LYS A 63 -0.87 -1.24 -11.12
N VAL A 64 -1.59 -2.14 -10.44
CA VAL A 64 -1.01 -3.34 -9.86
C VAL A 64 -1.62 -4.58 -10.50
N ASP A 65 -0.78 -5.56 -10.80
CA ASP A 65 -1.23 -6.89 -11.17
C ASP A 65 -1.28 -7.79 -9.92
N SER A 66 -1.65 -9.06 -10.09
CA SER A 66 -1.72 -10.01 -8.97
C SER A 66 -1.21 -11.38 -9.35
N THR A 67 -0.44 -11.98 -8.44
CA THR A 67 0.05 -13.35 -8.56
C THR A 67 -0.06 -14.09 -7.24
N LYS A 68 0.25 -15.39 -7.24
CA LYS A 68 0.45 -16.18 -6.03
C LYS A 68 1.86 -16.75 -6.06
N LYS A 69 2.68 -16.37 -5.08
CA LYS A 69 4.00 -16.97 -4.87
C LYS A 69 3.89 -18.07 -3.82
N ARG A 70 4.72 -19.12 -3.92
CA ARG A 70 4.83 -20.11 -2.85
C ARG A 70 5.92 -19.69 -1.88
N ILE A 71 5.57 -19.48 -0.62
CA ILE A 71 6.48 -19.20 0.49
C ILE A 71 6.30 -20.33 1.49
N ASP A 72 7.39 -21.07 1.78
CA ASP A 72 7.35 -22.25 2.64
C ASP A 72 6.29 -23.30 2.25
N GLY A 73 6.04 -23.43 0.94
CA GLY A 73 5.05 -24.35 0.38
C GLY A 73 3.62 -23.79 0.29
N GLU A 74 3.34 -22.71 1.01
CA GLU A 74 2.01 -22.09 1.06
C GLU A 74 1.82 -21.02 -0.03
N PRO A 75 0.67 -20.99 -0.72
CA PRO A 75 0.38 -19.99 -1.73
C PRO A 75 0.00 -18.64 -1.09
N VAL A 76 0.91 -17.67 -1.17
CA VAL A 76 0.70 -16.31 -0.66
C VAL A 76 0.35 -15.35 -1.81
N PRO A 77 -0.81 -14.66 -1.76
CA PRO A 77 -1.17 -13.70 -2.79
C PRO A 77 -0.30 -12.44 -2.72
N HIS A 78 0.18 -11.99 -3.86
CA HIS A 78 1.02 -10.80 -3.99
C HIS A 78 0.40 -9.79 -4.97
N TYR A 79 0.66 -8.52 -4.73
CA TYR A 79 0.64 -7.50 -5.79
C TYR A 79 1.95 -7.56 -6.56
N THR A 80 1.92 -7.30 -7.87
CA THR A 80 3.10 -7.24 -8.74
C THR A 80 3.15 -5.88 -9.43
N GLY A 81 4.36 -5.41 -9.74
CA GLY A 81 4.56 -4.06 -10.27
C GLY A 81 4.63 -3.00 -9.16
N VAL A 82 4.76 -3.42 -7.91
CA VAL A 82 4.78 -2.54 -6.74
C VAL A 82 5.57 -3.19 -5.61
N ARG A 83 6.22 -2.35 -4.81
CA ARG A 83 6.84 -2.71 -3.53
C ARG A 83 6.43 -1.73 -2.43
N ILE A 84 6.63 -2.15 -1.18
CA ILE A 84 6.60 -1.23 -0.05
C ILE A 84 7.87 -0.38 -0.09
N ARG A 85 7.71 0.92 0.16
CA ARG A 85 8.80 1.89 0.26
C ARG A 85 9.74 1.49 1.40
N SER A 86 11.03 1.49 1.15
CA SER A 86 12.06 1.24 2.15
C SER A 86 12.57 2.56 2.74
N GLU A 87 13.31 2.50 3.86
CA GLU A 87 13.94 3.68 4.47
C GLU A 87 14.89 4.41 3.49
N GLU A 88 15.49 3.69 2.55
CA GLU A 88 16.42 4.23 1.56
C GLU A 88 15.73 5.17 0.56
N ASP A 89 14.44 4.96 0.27
CA ASP A 89 13.66 5.83 -0.63
C ASP A 89 13.38 7.21 -0.04
N PHE A 90 13.58 7.40 1.27
CA PHE A 90 13.42 8.68 1.95
C PHE A 90 14.71 9.51 1.98
N GLN A 91 15.82 8.99 1.45
CA GLN A 91 17.09 9.73 1.36
C GLN A 91 17.17 10.51 0.03
N PRO A 92 17.56 11.80 0.05
CA PRO A 92 17.61 12.68 -1.11
C PRO A 92 18.78 12.45 -2.07
#